data_AF-A0A232LWZ5-F1
#
_entry.id   AF-A0A232LWZ5-F1
#
_cell.length_a   1.000
_cell.length_b   1.000
_cell.length_c   1.000
_cell.angle_alpha   90.00
_cell.angle_beta   90.00
_cell.angle_gamma   90.00
#
_symmetry.space_group_name_H-M   'P 1'
#
loop_
_entity.id
_entity.type
_entity.pdbx_description
1 polymer ?
#
loop_
_entity_poly.entity_id
_entity_poly.type
_entity_poly.pdbx_seq_one_letter_code
_entity_poly.pdbx_strand_id
1 'polypeptide(L)'
;PAPRPNCTPKFDVFRESDPILFNSPSPLRPEAWQRLLSSYPGDLPILLVGILTHGARLGYEGPKQLIISRNLPIELSDYEVLDSKTAADLGASLITQTMPEYPCIISPLGVVPKGDGGRRRIHHLSHPEGESVNDFIPPEYASISYVTFDAWWNDLLDTFNGVRLIDDVARPTARIYTDACDDGLGAFALKGGTLTPDFAFSFRPNSRLRAKHINVKEVAAVAHSLKRWGAALRGHAICIYTDSTTVLSGIRRGFLHGPPMVPLRQLLLEAARFDINLTCEWIPGRENGLADALSRANESFIANFYPVLLQIPPFAKRRGTSAVYTTAVKAYVLLCRLRLLNPWPATEESLIVYACTRAQGCSLLNLNSLAPKTISGHISALRSYHVDHGLSCAVFESERLRRVLQGITACFNEPNARLRHPLTRDILRAMLRVRVAYPSRHAQVDDLNFRTALKVAYAGFLRLGEITFNPADATDPRVFQRYHILRKDVRVNRDHATLHLRNSKADRNKQGVYICVARTGDSLCPVTALEQLFSVDNQPSEAPLFRFVNRGFR
;
A
#
# COMPACT_ATOMS: atom_id res chain seq x y z
N PRO A 1 -4.33 22.16 -3.64
CA PRO A 1 -3.84 20.97 -2.89
C PRO A 1 -5.00 20.36 -2.09
N ALA A 2 -4.99 19.05 -1.81
CA ALA A 2 -6.00 18.49 -0.90
C ALA A 2 -5.78 19.02 0.53
N PRO A 3 -6.84 19.30 1.32
CA PRO A 3 -6.71 19.75 2.69
C PRO A 3 -5.94 18.71 3.52
N ARG A 4 -5.00 19.17 4.32
CA ARG A 4 -4.26 18.30 5.26
C ARG A 4 -5.07 18.14 6.54
N PRO A 5 -5.04 16.96 7.18
CA PRO A 5 -5.72 16.77 8.47
C PRO A 5 -5.16 17.76 9.50
N ASN A 6 -6.05 18.25 10.37
CA ASN A 6 -5.76 19.18 11.47
C ASN A 6 -5.34 20.61 11.04
N CYS A 7 -5.58 21.01 9.79
CA CYS A 7 -5.40 22.40 9.34
C CYS A 7 -6.68 23.26 9.43
N THR A 8 -7.79 22.68 9.86
CA THR A 8 -9.08 23.38 10.07
C THR A 8 -9.48 23.15 11.53
N PRO A 9 -9.30 24.14 12.42
CA PRO A 9 -9.82 24.07 13.78
C PRO A 9 -11.36 23.90 13.78
N LYS A 10 -11.90 23.27 14.82
CA LYS A 10 -13.35 23.08 14.98
C LYS A 10 -14.05 24.25 15.68
N PHE A 11 -13.27 25.22 16.16
CA PHE A 11 -13.73 26.44 16.83
C PHE A 11 -12.76 27.59 16.48
N ASP A 12 -13.17 28.84 16.74
CA ASP A 12 -12.32 30.02 16.54
C ASP A 12 -11.10 29.98 17.49
N VAL A 13 -9.91 29.69 16.97
CA VAL A 13 -8.69 29.64 17.80
C VAL A 13 -8.13 31.02 18.17
N PHE A 14 -8.59 32.08 17.49
CA PHE A 14 -8.38 33.48 17.85
C PHE A 14 -9.57 34.30 17.32
N ARG A 15 -9.79 35.52 17.82
CA ARG A 15 -10.68 36.50 17.18
C ARG A 15 -9.98 37.86 17.07
N GLU A 16 -10.20 38.57 15.98
CA GLU A 16 -9.66 39.93 15.78
C GLU A 16 -10.21 40.95 16.80
N SER A 17 -11.37 40.63 17.42
CA SER A 17 -11.96 41.39 18.52
C SER A 17 -11.26 41.18 19.87
N ASP A 18 -10.40 40.17 20.00
CA ASP A 18 -9.68 39.90 21.25
C ASP A 18 -8.51 40.89 21.40
N PRO A 19 -8.15 41.31 22.64
CA PRO A 19 -7.04 42.23 22.85
C PRO A 19 -5.72 41.75 22.24
N ILE A 20 -4.95 42.67 21.67
CA ILE A 20 -3.61 42.37 21.16
C ILE A 20 -2.69 42.01 22.33
N LEU A 21 -1.87 40.96 22.16
CA LEU A 21 -0.87 40.54 23.13
C LEU A 21 0.32 41.52 23.15
N PHE A 22 0.21 42.55 23.97
CA PHE A 22 1.35 43.40 24.33
C PHE A 22 2.39 42.57 25.08
N ASN A 23 3.65 42.63 24.63
CA ASN A 23 4.79 41.88 25.19
C ASN A 23 4.60 40.35 25.20
N SER A 24 4.05 39.77 24.12
CA SER A 24 4.02 38.31 23.94
C SER A 24 5.41 37.69 24.17
N PRO A 25 5.57 36.75 25.12
CA PRO A 25 6.86 36.13 25.44
C PRO A 25 7.26 35.04 24.41
N SER A 26 6.46 34.88 23.35
CA SER A 26 6.76 34.00 22.23
C SER A 26 7.99 34.52 21.46
N PRO A 27 9.02 33.69 21.21
CA PRO A 27 10.16 34.08 20.36
C PRO A 27 9.82 34.17 18.87
N LEU A 28 8.55 33.90 18.49
CA LEU A 28 8.09 33.80 17.11
C LEU A 28 7.64 35.18 16.58
N ARG A 29 8.27 35.64 15.49
CA ARG A 29 7.96 36.94 14.86
C ARG A 29 6.80 36.80 13.84
N PRO A 30 5.65 37.46 14.02
CA PRO A 30 4.48 37.31 13.14
C PRO A 30 4.80 37.54 11.65
N GLU A 31 5.55 38.60 11.33
CA GLU A 31 5.86 39.02 9.95
C GLU A 31 6.88 38.09 9.28
N ALA A 32 7.67 37.35 10.07
CA ALA A 32 8.56 36.31 9.54
C ALA A 32 7.76 35.07 9.15
N TRP A 33 6.83 34.64 10.01
CA TRP A 33 5.94 33.51 9.74
C TRP A 33 4.95 33.79 8.61
N GLN A 34 4.36 34.99 8.57
CA GLN A 34 3.47 35.41 7.50
C GLN A 34 4.16 35.37 6.13
N ARG A 35 5.41 35.87 6.03
CA ARG A 35 6.21 35.80 4.79
C ARG A 35 6.59 34.36 4.45
N LEU A 36 7.04 33.57 5.41
CA LEU A 36 7.43 32.17 5.20
C LEU A 36 6.24 31.30 4.72
N LEU A 37 5.04 31.57 5.24
CA LEU A 37 3.82 30.83 4.94
C LEU A 37 2.97 31.47 3.82
N SER A 38 3.47 32.50 3.14
CA SER A 38 2.76 33.23 2.07
C SER A 38 2.29 32.37 0.89
N SER A 39 2.94 31.22 0.66
CA SER A 39 2.57 30.22 -0.36
C SER A 39 1.96 28.93 0.22
N TYR A 40 1.71 28.89 1.53
CA TYR A 40 1.15 27.73 2.21
C TYR A 40 -0.37 27.65 1.96
N PRO A 41 -0.92 26.49 1.55
CA PRO A 41 -2.34 26.37 1.22
C PRO A 41 -3.25 26.28 2.46
N GLY A 42 -4.37 26.99 2.41
CA GLY A 42 -5.38 27.02 3.48
C GLY A 42 -5.08 28.06 4.56
N ASP A 43 -5.86 28.05 5.63
CA ASP A 43 -5.94 29.20 6.56
C ASP A 43 -4.82 29.24 7.61
N LEU A 44 -3.93 28.22 7.64
CA LEU A 44 -2.82 28.14 8.59
C LEU A 44 -1.97 29.43 8.73
N PRO A 45 -1.64 30.19 7.67
CA PRO A 45 -0.92 31.46 7.81
C PRO A 45 -1.71 32.50 8.62
N ILE A 46 -3.03 32.59 8.37
CA ILE A 46 -3.95 33.51 9.04
C ILE A 46 -4.11 33.09 10.50
N LEU A 47 -4.38 31.80 10.74
CA LEU A 47 -4.53 31.24 12.09
C LEU A 47 -3.28 31.45 12.95
N LEU A 48 -2.08 31.21 12.39
CA LEU A 48 -0.83 31.35 13.15
C LEU A 48 -0.49 32.81 13.45
N VAL A 49 -0.70 33.72 12.49
CA VAL A 49 -0.52 35.17 12.73
C VAL A 49 -1.54 35.67 13.75
N GLY A 50 -2.81 35.29 13.61
CA GLY A 50 -3.87 35.64 14.57
C GLY A 50 -3.57 35.19 15.99
N ILE A 51 -3.11 33.94 16.17
CA ILE A 51 -2.67 33.41 17.47
C ILE A 51 -1.47 34.18 18.03
N LEU A 52 -0.49 34.56 17.21
CA LEU A 52 0.68 35.32 17.68
C LEU A 52 0.32 36.77 18.07
N THR A 53 -0.70 37.36 17.43
CA THR A 53 -1.15 38.73 17.68
C THR A 53 -2.18 38.84 18.83
N HIS A 54 -3.16 37.93 18.91
CA HIS A 54 -4.30 38.01 19.84
C HIS A 54 -4.32 36.89 20.89
N GLY A 55 -3.41 35.91 20.79
CA GLY A 55 -3.38 34.73 21.65
C GLY A 55 -4.22 33.57 21.13
N ALA A 56 -4.10 32.42 21.80
CA ALA A 56 -4.83 31.20 21.48
C ALA A 56 -6.00 30.99 22.44
N ARG A 57 -7.21 30.83 21.89
CA ARG A 57 -8.42 30.46 22.63
C ARG A 57 -8.40 28.95 22.94
N LEU A 58 -8.87 28.57 24.12
CA LEU A 58 -8.87 27.18 24.61
C LEU A 58 -10.08 26.34 24.15
N GLY A 59 -11.11 26.96 23.58
CA GLY A 59 -12.34 26.27 23.18
C GLY A 59 -13.34 26.00 24.31
N TYR A 60 -13.24 26.73 25.43
CA TYR A 60 -14.19 26.69 26.54
C TYR A 60 -15.52 27.34 26.15
N GLU A 61 -16.63 26.61 26.29
CA GLU A 61 -18.00 27.06 25.98
C GLU A 61 -18.91 27.12 27.23
N GLY A 62 -18.32 26.95 28.41
CA GLY A 62 -19.04 26.92 29.68
C GLY A 62 -19.55 28.28 30.17
N PRO A 63 -20.25 28.29 31.31
CA PRO A 63 -20.74 29.52 31.92
C PRO A 63 -19.58 30.46 32.30
N LYS A 64 -19.87 31.77 32.34
CA LYS A 64 -18.99 32.75 32.98
C LYS A 64 -19.07 32.54 34.50
N GLN A 65 -17.93 32.24 35.13
CA GLN A 65 -17.85 31.90 36.54
C GLN A 65 -16.54 32.40 37.17
N LEU A 66 -16.50 32.50 38.50
CA LEU A 66 -15.30 32.78 39.28
C LEU A 66 -14.99 31.57 40.16
N ILE A 67 -13.94 30.82 39.82
CA ILE A 67 -13.48 29.65 40.57
C ILE A 67 -12.02 29.92 40.98
N ILE A 68 -11.73 29.83 42.28
CA ILE A 68 -10.38 29.96 42.82
C ILE A 68 -10.06 28.68 43.60
N SER A 69 -9.25 27.81 43.00
CA SER A 69 -8.87 26.53 43.60
C SER A 69 -7.58 26.65 44.41
N ARG A 70 -7.44 25.87 45.48
CA ARG A 70 -6.14 25.68 46.15
C ARG A 70 -5.25 24.76 45.31
N ASN A 71 -3.93 24.90 45.45
CA ASN A 71 -2.98 23.97 44.84
C ASN A 71 -3.16 22.54 45.38
N LEU A 72 -2.76 21.55 44.57
CA LEU A 72 -2.80 20.15 44.95
C LEU A 72 -1.85 19.88 46.13
N PRO A 73 -2.15 18.90 47.01
CA PRO A 73 -1.19 18.43 48.01
C PRO A 73 0.06 17.87 47.32
N ILE A 74 1.24 18.39 47.71
CA ILE A 74 2.55 17.95 47.23
C ILE A 74 3.52 17.83 48.42
N GLU A 75 4.64 17.14 48.23
CA GLU A 75 5.70 17.03 49.23
C GLU A 75 6.36 18.41 49.47
N LEU A 76 6.88 18.64 50.68
CA LEU A 76 7.59 19.88 51.05
C LEU A 76 8.73 20.23 50.08
N SER A 77 9.47 19.22 49.62
CA SER A 77 10.55 19.33 48.62
C SER A 77 10.07 19.73 47.22
N ASP A 78 8.80 19.53 46.89
CA ASP A 78 8.23 19.87 45.58
C ASP A 78 7.72 21.31 45.50
N TYR A 79 7.53 21.99 46.64
CA TYR A 79 7.24 23.43 46.66
C TYR A 79 8.41 24.24 46.10
N GLU A 80 9.66 23.91 46.46
CA GLU A 80 10.87 24.54 45.91
C GLU A 80 10.92 24.45 44.36
N VAL A 81 10.41 23.34 43.80
CA VAL A 81 10.32 23.13 42.35
C VAL A 81 9.24 24.02 41.71
N LEU A 82 8.11 24.27 42.39
CA LEU A 82 7.09 25.19 41.92
C LEU A 82 7.59 26.63 41.96
N ASP A 83 8.17 27.05 43.08
CA ASP A 83 8.64 28.41 43.30
C ASP A 83 9.79 28.75 42.35
N SER A 84 10.77 27.86 42.21
CA SER A 84 11.89 28.05 41.27
C SER A 84 11.42 28.20 39.81
N LYS A 85 10.42 27.43 39.39
CA LYS A 85 9.86 27.54 38.03
C LYS A 85 9.00 28.78 37.84
N THR A 86 8.24 29.16 38.87
CA THR A 86 7.39 30.35 38.84
C THR A 86 8.26 31.61 38.81
N ALA A 87 9.35 31.65 39.58
CA ALA A 87 10.36 32.71 39.52
C ALA A 87 11.08 32.76 38.16
N ALA A 88 11.42 31.61 37.58
CA ALA A 88 12.02 31.55 36.24
C ALA A 88 11.06 32.04 35.14
N ASP A 89 9.79 31.62 35.16
CA ASP A 89 8.77 32.07 34.21
C ASP A 89 8.48 33.58 34.37
N LEU A 90 8.43 34.08 35.60
CA LEU A 90 8.22 35.51 35.89
C LEU A 90 9.43 36.34 35.44
N GLY A 91 10.66 35.88 35.69
CA GLY A 91 11.88 36.53 35.22
C GLY A 91 12.07 36.49 33.70
N ALA A 92 11.41 35.55 33.02
CA ALA A 92 11.34 35.48 31.56
C ALA A 92 10.11 36.19 30.96
N SER A 93 9.29 36.88 31.78
CA SER A 93 8.01 37.49 31.39
C SER A 93 7.02 36.52 30.73
N LEU A 94 7.14 35.21 30.98
CA LEU A 94 6.23 34.17 30.49
C LEU A 94 4.89 34.18 31.25
N ILE A 95 4.90 34.69 32.48
CA ILE A 95 3.73 34.91 33.33
C ILE A 95 3.82 36.30 33.97
N THR A 96 2.69 36.83 34.42
CA THR A 96 2.61 38.07 35.21
C THR A 96 1.76 37.86 36.44
N GLN A 97 1.96 38.68 37.48
CA GLN A 97 1.08 38.73 38.63
C GLN A 97 -0.23 39.43 38.24
N THR A 98 -1.36 38.83 38.60
CA THR A 98 -2.69 39.40 38.37
C THR A 98 -3.62 39.06 39.54
N MET A 99 -4.71 39.81 39.68
CA MET A 99 -5.78 39.52 40.63
C MET A 99 -6.90 38.76 39.91
N PRO A 100 -7.56 37.77 40.56
CA PRO A 100 -8.71 37.08 39.98
C PRO A 100 -9.92 38.00 39.90
N GLU A 101 -10.37 38.30 38.69
CA GLU A 101 -11.59 39.08 38.41
C GLU A 101 -12.64 38.18 37.73
N TYR A 102 -13.93 38.47 37.91
CA TYR A 102 -14.98 37.68 37.26
C TYR A 102 -15.09 38.03 35.75
N PRO A 103 -15.12 37.04 34.83
CA PRO A 103 -14.98 35.60 35.04
C PRO A 103 -13.50 35.13 35.00
N CYS A 104 -13.11 34.27 35.95
CA CYS A 104 -11.78 33.68 36.02
C CYS A 104 -11.85 32.28 36.64
N ILE A 105 -11.12 31.32 36.08
CA ILE A 105 -10.97 29.98 36.65
C ILE A 105 -9.49 29.74 36.93
N ILE A 106 -9.13 29.71 38.21
CA ILE A 106 -7.78 29.34 38.67
C ILE A 106 -7.79 27.85 39.01
N SER A 107 -7.23 27.05 38.12
CA SER A 107 -6.99 25.63 38.34
C SER A 107 -5.82 25.39 39.29
N PRO A 108 -5.86 24.32 40.12
CA PRO A 108 -4.74 23.95 41.01
C PRO A 108 -3.42 23.78 40.27
N LEU A 109 -2.32 24.27 40.85
CA LEU A 109 -0.98 23.78 40.50
C LEU A 109 -0.64 22.51 41.28
N GLY A 110 0.21 21.68 40.70
CA GLY A 110 0.82 20.54 41.39
C GLY A 110 2.12 20.12 40.74
N VAL A 111 2.73 19.06 41.28
CA VAL A 111 4.00 18.50 40.81
C VAL A 111 3.87 17.02 40.56
N VAL A 112 4.45 16.53 39.46
CA VAL A 112 4.54 15.09 39.15
C VAL A 112 5.98 14.70 38.79
N PRO A 113 6.44 13.49 39.17
CA PRO A 113 7.74 12.99 38.76
C PRO A 113 7.81 12.73 37.25
N LYS A 114 9.01 12.84 36.70
CA LYS A 114 9.39 12.45 35.33
C LYS A 114 10.12 11.11 35.35
N GLY A 115 10.08 10.39 34.23
CA GLY A 115 10.90 9.20 34.03
C GLY A 115 12.42 9.45 33.92
N ASP A 116 12.87 10.72 33.87
CA ASP A 116 14.28 11.12 33.93
C ASP A 116 14.75 11.47 35.37
N GLY A 117 13.90 11.23 36.38
CA GLY A 117 14.16 11.58 37.79
C GLY A 117 13.83 13.04 38.14
N GLY A 118 13.59 13.92 37.17
CA GLY A 118 13.16 15.29 37.43
C GLY A 118 11.68 15.41 37.84
N ARG A 119 11.22 16.64 38.08
CA ARG A 119 9.82 16.95 38.42
C ARG A 119 9.20 17.90 37.37
N ARG A 120 7.89 17.78 37.09
CA ARG A 120 7.09 18.67 36.21
C ARG A 120 6.04 19.43 37.03
N ARG A 121 5.90 20.74 36.78
CA ARG A 121 4.72 21.50 37.22
C ARG A 121 3.55 21.07 36.34
N ILE A 122 2.38 20.88 36.92
CA ILE A 122 1.13 20.61 36.21
C ILE A 122 0.06 21.64 36.62
N HIS A 123 -0.90 21.87 35.73
CA HIS A 123 -2.12 22.64 35.99
C HIS A 123 -3.30 21.66 35.91
N HIS A 124 -4.10 21.54 36.96
CA HIS A 124 -5.19 20.56 37.01
C HIS A 124 -6.46 21.12 36.33
N LEU A 125 -6.44 21.22 35.00
CA LEU A 125 -7.52 21.81 34.19
C LEU A 125 -8.87 21.06 34.27
N SER A 126 -8.87 19.82 34.80
CA SER A 126 -10.08 19.03 35.13
C SER A 126 -10.51 19.18 36.61
N HIS A 127 -10.32 20.35 37.22
CA HIS A 127 -10.78 20.63 38.59
C HIS A 127 -11.42 22.02 38.69
N PRO A 128 -12.50 22.20 39.49
CA PRO A 128 -13.26 21.15 40.17
C PRO A 128 -14.10 20.30 39.19
N GLU A 129 -14.28 19.01 39.48
CA GLU A 129 -15.00 18.09 38.60
C GLU A 129 -16.47 18.52 38.40
N GLY A 130 -16.90 18.61 37.14
CA GLY A 130 -18.24 19.06 36.75
C GLY A 130 -18.35 20.56 36.47
N GLU A 131 -17.39 21.37 36.91
CA GLU A 131 -17.35 22.82 36.68
C GLU A 131 -16.01 23.32 36.11
N SER A 132 -15.09 22.41 35.74
CA SER A 132 -13.73 22.77 35.35
C SER A 132 -13.61 23.34 33.93
N VAL A 133 -12.41 23.84 33.60
CA VAL A 133 -12.10 24.29 32.24
C VAL A 133 -12.29 23.15 31.23
N ASN A 134 -11.86 21.93 31.56
CA ASN A 134 -11.97 20.79 30.66
C ASN A 134 -13.40 20.24 30.52
N ASP A 135 -14.23 20.34 31.56
CA ASP A 135 -15.62 19.82 31.52
C ASP A 135 -16.50 20.57 30.50
N PHE A 136 -16.14 21.83 30.23
CA PHE A 136 -16.82 22.69 29.26
C PHE A 136 -16.01 22.98 27.98
N ILE A 137 -14.99 22.16 27.68
CA ILE A 137 -14.40 22.10 26.33
C ILE A 137 -15.04 20.92 25.60
N PRO A 138 -15.84 21.14 24.54
CA PRO A 138 -16.45 20.06 23.76
C PRO A 138 -15.41 19.00 23.36
N PRO A 139 -15.62 17.70 23.66
CA PRO A 139 -14.64 16.65 23.40
C PRO A 139 -14.16 16.58 21.94
N GLU A 140 -15.03 16.96 21.00
CA GLU A 140 -14.69 17.10 19.58
C GLU A 140 -13.57 18.12 19.33
N TYR A 141 -13.46 19.20 20.09
CA TYR A 141 -12.43 20.23 19.90
C TYR A 141 -11.04 19.71 20.27
N ALA A 142 -10.95 18.83 21.27
CA ALA A 142 -9.72 18.18 21.71
C ALA A 142 -9.52 16.75 21.14
N SER A 143 -10.45 16.24 20.31
CA SER A 143 -10.44 14.85 19.84
C SER A 143 -9.27 14.55 18.89
N ILE A 144 -8.13 14.09 19.41
CA ILE A 144 -7.05 13.54 18.58
C ILE A 144 -7.32 12.06 18.30
N SER A 145 -7.91 11.78 17.13
CA SER A 145 -8.16 10.39 16.70
C SER A 145 -6.85 9.69 16.31
N TYR A 146 -6.27 8.97 17.28
CA TYR A 146 -5.27 7.93 17.04
C TYR A 146 -5.96 6.58 16.89
N VAL A 147 -5.32 5.64 16.18
CA VAL A 147 -5.76 4.23 16.14
C VAL A 147 -5.56 3.63 17.54
N THR A 148 -6.62 3.09 18.13
CA THR A 148 -6.64 2.61 19.54
C THR A 148 -5.97 1.25 19.72
N PHE A 149 -5.59 0.96 20.97
CA PHE A 149 -4.94 -0.30 21.36
C PHE A 149 -5.89 -1.51 21.27
N ASP A 150 -7.19 -1.30 21.46
CA ASP A 150 -8.20 -2.37 21.41
C ASP A 150 -8.50 -2.82 19.98
N ALA A 151 -8.55 -1.88 19.03
CA ALA A 151 -8.61 -2.18 17.59
C ALA A 151 -7.38 -2.97 17.11
N TRP A 152 -6.24 -2.79 17.78
CA TRP A 152 -4.97 -3.48 17.52
C TRP A 152 -4.92 -4.89 18.13
N TRP A 153 -5.55 -5.10 19.30
CA TRP A 153 -5.60 -6.42 19.95
C TRP A 153 -6.65 -7.35 19.34
N ASN A 154 -7.82 -6.82 18.94
CA ASN A 154 -8.87 -7.61 18.29
C ASN A 154 -8.40 -8.21 16.94
N ASP A 155 -7.63 -7.47 16.16
CA ASP A 155 -7.02 -7.94 14.90
C ASP A 155 -5.97 -9.05 15.12
N LEU A 156 -5.34 -9.10 16.31
CA LEU A 156 -4.40 -10.16 16.70
C LEU A 156 -5.14 -11.39 17.22
N LEU A 157 -6.07 -11.23 18.17
CA LEU A 157 -6.75 -12.33 18.87
C LEU A 157 -7.42 -13.31 17.90
N ASP A 158 -8.10 -12.82 16.88
CA ASP A 158 -8.74 -13.64 15.83
C ASP A 158 -7.75 -14.50 15.02
N THR A 159 -6.45 -14.20 15.07
CA THR A 159 -5.39 -14.97 14.38
C THR A 159 -4.29 -15.52 15.29
N PHE A 160 -4.44 -15.34 16.61
CA PHE A 160 -3.52 -15.85 17.61
C PHE A 160 -3.92 -17.27 18.00
N ASN A 161 -3.05 -18.24 17.76
CA ASN A 161 -3.34 -19.67 17.92
C ASN A 161 -3.33 -20.17 19.38
N GLY A 162 -3.31 -19.27 20.37
CA GLY A 162 -3.41 -19.60 21.80
C GLY A 162 -2.17 -20.26 22.42
N VAL A 163 -1.06 -20.42 21.68
CA VAL A 163 0.15 -21.09 22.18
C VAL A 163 1.21 -20.08 22.61
N ARG A 164 1.68 -20.21 23.86
CA ARG A 164 3.00 -19.74 24.29
C ARG A 164 3.60 -20.72 25.29
N LEU A 165 4.92 -20.88 25.19
CA LEU A 165 5.82 -21.63 26.07
C LEU A 165 5.57 -23.16 26.13
N ILE A 166 6.47 -23.93 25.53
CA ILE A 166 7.54 -24.75 26.17
C ILE A 166 8.14 -25.63 25.05
N ASP A 167 9.07 -25.06 24.27
CA ASP A 167 10.30 -25.69 23.75
C ASP A 167 10.88 -24.80 22.63
N ASP A 168 11.59 -23.75 23.05
CA ASP A 168 12.27 -22.85 22.11
C ASP A 168 13.56 -23.46 21.53
N VAL A 169 14.05 -24.60 22.06
CA VAL A 169 15.31 -25.23 21.66
C VAL A 169 15.16 -25.96 20.33
N ALA A 170 13.99 -26.54 20.06
CA ALA A 170 13.68 -27.22 18.81
C ALA A 170 13.27 -26.29 17.65
N ARG A 171 13.15 -24.97 17.87
CA ARG A 171 12.70 -24.02 16.84
C ARG A 171 13.70 -23.90 15.68
N PRO A 172 13.27 -24.08 14.41
CA PRO A 172 14.13 -23.82 13.26
C PRO A 172 14.61 -22.36 13.24
N THR A 173 15.89 -22.14 12.97
CA THR A 173 16.47 -20.79 12.96
C THR A 173 16.44 -20.15 11.56
N ALA A 174 16.22 -18.84 11.52
CA ALA A 174 16.43 -18.02 10.34
C ALA A 174 17.11 -16.69 10.72
N ARG A 175 17.86 -16.12 9.77
CA ARG A 175 18.49 -14.80 9.94
C ARG A 175 17.83 -13.84 8.98
N ILE A 176 17.42 -12.66 9.42
CA ILE A 176 16.92 -11.59 8.55
C ILE A 176 17.88 -10.40 8.66
N TYR A 177 18.31 -9.88 7.52
CA TYR A 177 19.13 -8.67 7.44
C TYR A 177 18.28 -7.54 6.87
N THR A 178 18.30 -6.37 7.49
CA THR A 178 17.46 -5.23 7.11
C THR A 178 18.24 -3.93 7.03
N ASP A 179 17.84 -3.06 6.11
CA ASP A 179 18.28 -1.67 6.03
C ASP A 179 17.16 -0.76 5.48
N ALA A 180 17.27 0.53 5.74
CA ALA A 180 16.47 1.58 5.13
C ALA A 180 17.35 2.73 4.64
N CYS A 181 17.08 3.23 3.43
CA CYS A 181 17.62 4.49 2.96
C CYS A 181 16.55 5.59 2.96
N ASP A 182 16.86 6.76 2.41
CA ASP A 182 15.89 7.85 2.41
C ASP A 182 14.62 7.55 1.62
N ASP A 183 14.77 6.81 0.52
CA ASP A 183 13.73 6.59 -0.48
C ASP A 183 13.18 5.15 -0.51
N GLY A 184 13.77 4.20 0.22
CA GLY A 184 13.49 2.77 0.07
C GLY A 184 13.84 1.92 1.29
N LEU A 185 13.24 0.73 1.35
CA LEU A 185 13.42 -0.29 2.38
C LEU A 185 13.95 -1.57 1.74
N GLY A 186 14.90 -2.23 2.39
CA GLY A 186 15.53 -3.46 1.92
C GLY A 186 15.62 -4.50 3.01
N ALA A 187 15.40 -5.76 2.64
CA ALA A 187 15.74 -6.88 3.51
C ALA A 187 15.96 -8.16 2.72
N PHE A 188 16.71 -9.09 3.32
CA PHE A 188 16.76 -10.49 2.91
C PHE A 188 16.75 -11.42 4.13
N ALA A 189 16.34 -12.68 3.93
CA ALA A 189 16.44 -13.72 4.94
C ALA A 189 17.27 -14.92 4.44
N LEU A 190 18.00 -15.53 5.36
CA LEU A 190 18.69 -16.79 5.20
C LEU A 190 17.97 -17.85 6.02
N LYS A 191 17.31 -18.80 5.33
CA LYS A 191 16.68 -19.98 5.95
C LYS A 191 17.57 -21.18 5.68
N GLY A 192 18.09 -21.82 6.74
CA GLY A 192 19.12 -22.86 6.60
C GLY A 192 20.42 -22.36 5.94
N GLY A 193 20.72 -21.07 6.02
CA GLY A 193 21.87 -20.44 5.36
C GLY A 193 21.66 -20.08 3.88
N THR A 194 20.58 -20.52 3.24
CA THR A 194 20.32 -20.24 1.82
C THR A 194 19.58 -18.91 1.64
N LEU A 195 20.11 -18.05 0.76
CA LEU A 195 19.41 -16.88 0.24
C LEU A 195 18.50 -17.31 -0.92
N THR A 196 17.20 -17.00 -0.83
CA THR A 196 16.28 -17.17 -1.97
C THR A 196 15.47 -15.90 -2.22
N PRO A 197 14.97 -15.68 -3.46
CA PRO A 197 14.32 -14.42 -3.80
C PRO A 197 12.94 -14.23 -3.15
N ASP A 198 12.24 -15.30 -2.79
CA ASP A 198 11.00 -15.18 -2.01
C ASP A 198 11.27 -14.54 -0.64
N PHE A 199 12.43 -14.84 -0.07
CA PHE A 199 13.00 -14.26 1.14
C PHE A 199 13.86 -13.01 0.89
N ALA A 200 13.58 -12.24 -0.16
CA ALA A 200 14.17 -10.91 -0.35
C ALA A 200 13.15 -9.85 -0.81
N PHE A 201 13.36 -8.60 -0.42
CA PHE A 201 12.65 -7.47 -1.00
C PHE A 201 13.53 -6.23 -1.13
N SER A 202 13.28 -5.50 -2.21
CA SER A 202 13.56 -4.06 -2.32
C SER A 202 12.21 -3.38 -2.53
N PHE A 203 11.93 -2.30 -1.80
CA PHE A 203 10.62 -1.66 -1.84
C PHE A 203 10.72 -0.16 -1.67
N ARG A 204 10.14 0.60 -2.60
CA ARG A 204 9.96 2.05 -2.47
C ARG A 204 8.63 2.33 -1.75
N PRO A 205 8.62 2.71 -0.46
CA PRO A 205 7.38 2.95 0.26
C PRO A 205 6.69 4.23 -0.21
N ASN A 206 5.44 4.44 0.22
CA ASN A 206 4.67 5.62 -0.14
C ASN A 206 5.32 6.92 0.39
N SER A 207 4.93 8.07 -0.19
CA SER A 207 5.51 9.38 0.17
C SER A 207 5.38 9.73 1.65
N ARG A 208 4.35 9.22 2.35
CA ARG A 208 4.14 9.47 3.78
C ARG A 208 5.22 8.80 4.65
N LEU A 209 5.70 7.61 4.28
CA LEU A 209 6.76 6.91 5.01
C LEU A 209 8.15 7.38 4.60
N ARG A 210 8.38 7.73 3.32
CA ARG A 210 9.67 8.31 2.88
C ARG A 210 10.00 9.61 3.60
N ALA A 211 8.99 10.45 3.85
CA ALA A 211 9.09 11.68 4.63
C ALA A 211 9.24 11.49 6.16
N LYS A 212 9.44 10.27 6.66
CA LYS A 212 9.75 10.01 8.07
C LYS A 212 11.27 9.88 8.30
N HIS A 213 11.67 10.15 9.55
CA HIS A 213 13.04 9.99 10.03
C HIS A 213 13.56 8.57 9.78
N ILE A 214 14.87 8.42 9.56
CA ILE A 214 15.52 7.16 9.19
C ILE A 214 15.21 6.03 10.19
N ASN A 215 15.29 6.30 11.50
CA ASN A 215 14.90 5.41 12.60
C ASN A 215 13.47 4.82 12.49
N VAL A 216 12.53 5.52 11.84
CA VAL A 216 11.17 4.99 11.57
C VAL A 216 11.20 4.04 10.38
N LYS A 217 11.99 4.38 9.35
CA LYS A 217 12.16 3.60 8.11
C LYS A 217 12.91 2.28 8.40
N GLU A 218 13.96 2.32 9.22
CA GLU A 218 14.70 1.14 9.71
C GLU A 218 13.77 0.13 10.40
N VAL A 219 13.02 0.55 11.43
CA VAL A 219 12.06 -0.32 12.13
C VAL A 219 10.93 -0.79 11.20
N ALA A 220 10.52 0.06 10.23
CA ALA A 220 9.54 -0.33 9.22
C ALA A 220 10.06 -1.37 8.21
N ALA A 221 11.37 -1.43 7.94
CA ALA A 221 11.96 -2.49 7.11
C ALA A 221 11.81 -3.86 7.79
N VAL A 222 12.07 -3.94 9.10
CA VAL A 222 11.86 -5.17 9.90
C VAL A 222 10.37 -5.53 10.01
N ALA A 223 9.50 -4.54 10.25
CA ALA A 223 8.05 -4.80 10.26
C ALA A 223 7.54 -5.31 8.90
N HIS A 224 8.12 -4.83 7.79
CA HIS A 224 7.77 -5.28 6.45
C HIS A 224 8.31 -6.69 6.12
N SER A 225 9.50 -7.06 6.62
CA SER A 225 10.06 -8.41 6.42
C SER A 225 9.19 -9.47 7.07
N LEU A 226 8.78 -9.28 8.33
CA LEU A 226 7.90 -10.21 9.04
C LEU A 226 6.48 -10.22 8.49
N LYS A 227 5.93 -9.09 8.04
CA LYS A 227 4.66 -9.06 7.31
C LYS A 227 4.71 -9.85 6.00
N ARG A 228 5.87 -9.92 5.33
CA ARG A 228 6.04 -10.64 4.06
C ARG A 228 6.38 -12.12 4.24
N TRP A 229 7.14 -12.47 5.27
CA TRP A 229 7.74 -13.80 5.43
C TRP A 229 7.26 -14.57 6.64
N GLY A 230 6.59 -13.94 7.61
CA GLY A 230 6.21 -14.56 8.87
C GLY A 230 5.36 -15.82 8.70
N ALA A 231 4.48 -15.88 7.68
CA ALA A 231 3.74 -17.10 7.36
C ALA A 231 4.63 -18.29 6.95
N ALA A 232 5.75 -18.04 6.25
CA ALA A 232 6.71 -19.05 5.81
C ALA A 232 7.84 -19.33 6.84
N LEU A 233 7.90 -18.50 7.88
CA LEU A 233 8.80 -18.60 9.02
C LEU A 233 8.02 -18.80 10.34
N ARG A 234 6.77 -19.27 10.26
CA ARG A 234 5.94 -19.55 11.45
C ARG A 234 6.67 -20.54 12.37
N GLY A 235 6.61 -20.30 13.68
CA GLY A 235 7.31 -21.12 14.68
C GLY A 235 8.82 -20.90 14.77
N HIS A 236 9.45 -20.13 13.87
CA HIS A 236 10.92 -20.02 13.82
C HIS A 236 11.48 -19.12 14.92
N ALA A 237 12.73 -19.37 15.29
CA ALA A 237 13.57 -18.40 16.01
C ALA A 237 14.30 -17.52 14.96
N ILE A 238 14.04 -16.22 14.98
CA ILE A 238 14.58 -15.27 14.00
C ILE A 238 15.49 -14.27 14.67
N CYS A 239 16.75 -14.22 14.21
CA CYS A 239 17.67 -13.13 14.55
C CYS A 239 17.64 -12.04 13.47
N ILE A 240 17.35 -10.80 13.88
CA ILE A 240 17.43 -9.61 13.02
C ILE A 240 18.85 -9.02 13.09
N TYR A 241 19.48 -8.92 11.94
CA TYR A 241 20.77 -8.26 11.70
C TYR A 241 20.54 -6.88 11.09
N THR A 242 21.13 -5.86 11.70
CA THR A 242 20.98 -4.46 11.30
C THR A 242 22.08 -3.60 11.89
N ASP A 243 22.41 -2.51 11.23
CA ASP A 243 23.24 -1.41 11.74
C ASP A 243 22.44 -0.36 12.53
N SER A 244 21.12 -0.50 12.64
CA SER A 244 20.26 0.36 13.46
C SER A 244 20.31 -0.01 14.94
N THR A 245 20.86 0.89 15.76
CA THR A 245 20.72 0.84 17.22
C THR A 245 19.28 1.06 17.69
N THR A 246 18.44 1.69 16.87
CA THR A 246 17.00 1.87 17.16
C THR A 246 16.27 0.53 17.09
N VAL A 247 16.49 -0.26 16.02
CA VAL A 247 15.90 -1.60 15.88
C VAL A 247 16.37 -2.51 17.00
N LEU A 248 17.68 -2.52 17.30
CA LEU A 248 18.27 -3.29 18.39
C LEU A 248 17.59 -3.00 19.74
N SER A 249 17.47 -1.72 20.09
CA SER A 249 16.84 -1.26 21.33
C SER A 249 15.36 -1.63 21.36
N GLY A 250 14.64 -1.43 20.25
CA GLY A 250 13.21 -1.69 20.14
C GLY A 250 12.85 -3.16 20.28
N ILE A 251 13.60 -4.07 19.65
CA ILE A 251 13.38 -5.52 19.78
C ILE A 251 13.74 -6.00 21.20
N ARG A 252 14.88 -5.57 21.75
CA ARG A 252 15.33 -6.00 23.09
C ARG A 252 14.45 -5.49 24.24
N ARG A 253 13.86 -4.30 24.11
CA ARG A 253 13.04 -3.67 25.16
C ARG A 253 11.53 -3.81 24.93
N GLY A 254 11.10 -4.21 23.73
CA GLY A 254 9.69 -4.19 23.30
C GLY A 254 9.11 -2.77 23.14
N PHE A 255 9.91 -1.71 23.30
CA PHE A 255 9.46 -0.33 23.35
C PHE A 255 10.49 0.67 22.78
N LEU A 256 9.99 1.73 22.14
CA LEU A 256 10.76 2.89 21.66
C LEU A 256 10.00 4.19 21.96
N HIS A 257 10.72 5.27 22.19
CA HIS A 257 10.12 6.60 22.28
C HIS A 257 9.87 7.20 20.88
N GLY A 258 8.73 7.89 20.73
CA GLY A 258 8.43 8.68 19.54
C GLY A 258 8.00 7.86 18.31
N PRO A 259 8.11 8.45 17.10
CA PRO A 259 7.57 7.86 15.86
C PRO A 259 8.00 6.42 15.52
N PRO A 260 9.22 5.93 15.85
CA PRO A 260 9.61 4.53 15.61
C PRO A 260 8.77 3.49 16.37
N MET A 261 8.04 3.88 17.42
CA MET A 261 7.15 2.95 18.14
C MET A 261 6.01 2.42 17.26
N VAL A 262 5.56 3.17 16.25
CA VAL A 262 4.47 2.75 15.37
C VAL A 262 4.83 1.50 14.55
N PRO A 263 5.93 1.47 13.77
CA PRO A 263 6.35 0.24 13.12
C PRO A 263 6.83 -0.83 14.10
N LEU A 264 7.36 -0.49 15.29
CA LEU A 264 7.71 -1.49 16.32
C LEU A 264 6.48 -2.26 16.83
N ARG A 265 5.36 -1.58 17.09
CA ARG A 265 4.10 -2.25 17.47
C ARG A 265 3.63 -3.20 16.37
N GLN A 266 3.78 -2.82 15.10
CA GLN A 266 3.43 -3.69 13.97
C GLN A 266 4.39 -4.89 13.89
N LEU A 267 5.68 -4.68 14.11
CA LEU A 267 6.70 -5.74 14.16
C LEU A 267 6.37 -6.79 15.23
N LEU A 268 6.09 -6.35 16.46
CA LEU A 268 5.76 -7.24 17.58
C LEU A 268 4.43 -7.98 17.38
N LEU A 269 3.45 -7.39 16.67
CA LEU A 269 2.23 -8.09 16.27
C LEU A 269 2.50 -9.23 15.29
N GLU A 270 3.18 -8.94 14.16
CA GLU A 270 3.39 -9.97 13.13
C GLU A 270 4.27 -11.10 13.72
N ALA A 271 5.19 -10.78 14.64
CA ALA A 271 5.92 -11.78 15.44
C ALA A 271 4.99 -12.70 16.26
N ALA A 272 4.09 -12.13 17.06
CA ALA A 272 3.14 -12.90 17.87
C ALA A 272 2.17 -13.73 17.01
N ARG A 273 1.68 -13.14 15.92
CA ARG A 273 0.74 -13.77 14.97
C ARG A 273 1.29 -15.02 14.28
N PHE A 274 2.59 -15.05 14.05
CA PHE A 274 3.26 -16.16 13.40
C PHE A 274 4.02 -17.07 14.38
N ASP A 275 3.85 -16.88 15.70
CA ASP A 275 4.62 -17.58 16.74
C ASP A 275 6.13 -17.56 16.43
N ILE A 276 6.68 -16.35 16.28
CA ILE A 276 8.09 -16.14 16.00
C ILE A 276 8.78 -15.62 17.26
N ASN A 277 9.79 -16.34 17.73
CA ASN A 277 10.73 -15.81 18.71
C ASN A 277 11.72 -14.89 17.99
N LEU A 278 11.92 -13.68 18.50
CA LEU A 278 12.60 -12.59 17.81
C LEU A 278 13.74 -12.02 18.63
N THR A 279 14.95 -12.16 18.10
CA THR A 279 16.20 -11.61 18.67
C THR A 279 16.80 -10.58 17.72
N CYS A 280 17.77 -9.80 18.18
CA CYS A 280 18.45 -8.82 17.35
C CYS A 280 19.93 -8.66 17.73
N GLU A 281 20.76 -8.68 16.68
CA GLU A 281 22.20 -8.44 16.71
C GLU A 281 22.52 -7.21 15.87
N TRP A 282 23.36 -6.34 16.41
CA TRP A 282 23.87 -5.19 15.68
C TRP A 282 25.10 -5.60 14.88
N ILE A 283 25.17 -5.16 13.62
CA ILE A 283 26.34 -5.35 12.75
C ILE A 283 26.81 -4.00 12.18
N PRO A 284 28.12 -3.83 11.90
CA PRO A 284 28.62 -2.67 11.17
C PRO A 284 27.97 -2.55 9.78
N GLY A 285 27.59 -1.34 9.36
CA GLY A 285 26.92 -1.12 8.05
C GLY A 285 27.72 -1.65 6.84
N ARG A 286 29.06 -1.63 6.91
CA ARG A 286 29.97 -2.26 5.91
C ARG A 286 29.75 -3.78 5.74
N GLU A 287 29.26 -4.46 6.77
CA GLU A 287 28.94 -5.89 6.80
C GLU A 287 27.45 -6.13 6.45
N ASN A 288 26.62 -5.08 6.41
CA ASN A 288 25.19 -5.11 6.03
C ASN A 288 24.95 -4.82 4.52
N GLY A 289 25.99 -4.89 3.68
CA GLY A 289 25.98 -4.33 2.32
C GLY A 289 24.91 -4.84 1.35
N LEU A 290 24.43 -6.08 1.49
CA LEU A 290 23.29 -6.56 0.68
C LEU A 290 21.96 -5.91 1.11
N ALA A 291 21.76 -5.65 2.40
CA ALA A 291 20.54 -4.98 2.85
C ALA A 291 20.52 -3.52 2.38
N ASP A 292 21.65 -2.80 2.47
CA ASP A 292 21.81 -1.44 1.93
C ASP A 292 21.56 -1.40 0.40
N ALA A 293 22.15 -2.34 -0.34
CA ALA A 293 21.91 -2.45 -1.78
C ALA A 293 20.42 -2.69 -2.10
N LEU A 294 19.72 -3.50 -1.30
CA LEU A 294 18.28 -3.70 -1.45
C LEU A 294 17.47 -2.46 -1.05
N SER A 295 17.88 -1.72 -0.01
CA SER A 295 17.14 -0.54 0.46
C SER A 295 17.22 0.61 -0.55
N ARG A 296 18.37 0.77 -1.20
CA ARG A 296 18.63 1.75 -2.27
C ARG A 296 18.15 1.31 -3.64
N ALA A 297 17.68 0.06 -3.78
CA ALA A 297 17.42 -0.60 -5.07
C ALA A 297 18.62 -0.54 -6.03
N ASN A 298 19.83 -0.76 -5.51
CA ASN A 298 21.09 -0.74 -6.25
C ASN A 298 21.22 -1.97 -7.16
N GLU A 299 20.54 -1.91 -8.32
CA GLU A 299 20.49 -3.01 -9.31
C GLU A 299 21.89 -3.47 -9.74
N SER A 300 22.88 -2.57 -9.81
CA SER A 300 24.27 -2.93 -10.14
C SER A 300 24.94 -3.81 -9.08
N PHE A 301 24.81 -3.46 -7.80
CA PHE A 301 25.35 -4.29 -6.71
C PHE A 301 24.62 -5.65 -6.64
N ILE A 302 23.30 -5.63 -6.77
CA ILE A 302 22.49 -6.86 -6.77
C ILE A 302 22.84 -7.76 -7.96
N ALA A 303 23.00 -7.21 -9.17
CA ALA A 303 23.39 -7.98 -10.35
C ALA A 303 24.80 -8.57 -10.24
N ASN A 304 25.75 -7.83 -9.67
CA ASN A 304 27.15 -8.26 -9.56
C ASN A 304 27.37 -9.32 -8.47
N PHE A 305 26.72 -9.18 -7.31
CA PHE A 305 27.00 -10.03 -6.14
C PHE A 305 25.87 -11.02 -5.81
N TYR A 306 24.61 -10.71 -6.16
CA TYR A 306 23.43 -11.50 -5.78
C TYR A 306 22.38 -11.61 -6.91
N PRO A 307 22.77 -12.01 -8.14
CA PRO A 307 21.92 -11.92 -9.34
C PRO A 307 20.61 -12.70 -9.24
N VAL A 308 20.55 -13.72 -8.38
CA VAL A 308 19.33 -14.48 -8.07
C VAL A 308 18.18 -13.57 -7.60
N LEU A 309 18.49 -12.43 -6.97
CA LEU A 309 17.49 -11.48 -6.46
C LEU A 309 16.86 -10.60 -7.55
N LEU A 310 17.36 -10.60 -8.80
CA LEU A 310 16.77 -9.82 -9.90
C LEU A 310 15.32 -10.25 -10.25
N GLN A 311 14.84 -11.38 -9.72
CA GLN A 311 13.46 -11.85 -9.88
C GLN A 311 12.46 -11.29 -8.85
N ILE A 312 12.87 -10.42 -7.91
CA ILE A 312 11.96 -9.72 -7.00
C ILE A 312 11.61 -8.33 -7.55
N PRO A 313 10.39 -7.80 -7.36
CA PRO A 313 10.11 -6.38 -7.62
C PRO A 313 11.02 -5.47 -6.75
N PRO A 314 11.51 -4.33 -7.26
CA PRO A 314 11.18 -3.70 -8.54
C PRO A 314 11.91 -4.29 -9.76
N PHE A 315 12.90 -5.15 -9.56
CA PHE A 315 13.74 -5.74 -10.62
C PHE A 315 12.92 -6.68 -11.57
N ALA A 316 11.79 -7.24 -11.08
CA ALA A 316 10.89 -8.17 -11.79
C ALA A 316 9.70 -7.56 -12.57
N LYS A 317 9.20 -8.28 -13.62
CA LYS A 317 8.26 -7.75 -14.65
C LYS A 317 6.97 -8.62 -14.83
N ARG A 318 5.76 -8.11 -14.50
CA ARG A 318 4.49 -8.86 -14.12
C ARG A 318 3.29 -8.99 -15.12
N ARG A 319 2.48 -10.09 -15.02
CA ARG A 319 1.06 -10.36 -15.47
C ARG A 319 0.39 -11.28 -14.38
N GLY A 320 -0.92 -11.61 -14.31
CA GLY A 320 -2.08 -11.47 -15.20
C GLY A 320 -3.50 -11.78 -14.58
N THR A 321 -4.15 -12.90 -14.93
CA THR A 321 -5.61 -13.03 -15.21
C THR A 321 -6.63 -13.48 -14.13
N SER A 322 -6.28 -13.64 -12.83
CA SER A 322 -7.24 -14.11 -11.80
C SER A 322 -8.20 -13.03 -11.23
N ALA A 323 -7.93 -11.76 -11.52
CA ALA A 323 -8.47 -10.63 -10.73
C ALA A 323 -10.00 -10.39 -10.79
N VAL A 324 -10.71 -10.81 -11.84
CA VAL A 324 -12.10 -10.38 -12.08
C VAL A 324 -13.11 -11.10 -11.16
N TYR A 325 -13.08 -12.43 -11.10
CA TYR A 325 -14.01 -13.22 -10.28
C TYR A 325 -13.87 -12.90 -8.78
N THR A 326 -12.62 -12.79 -8.32
CA THR A 326 -12.30 -12.39 -6.94
C THR A 326 -12.84 -11.00 -6.59
N THR A 327 -12.95 -10.08 -7.57
CA THR A 327 -13.46 -8.72 -7.35
C THR A 327 -14.98 -8.70 -7.17
N ALA A 328 -15.72 -9.46 -7.99
CA ALA A 328 -17.18 -9.55 -7.89
C ALA A 328 -17.63 -10.08 -6.51
N VAL A 329 -17.04 -11.22 -6.10
CA VAL A 329 -17.29 -11.87 -4.80
C VAL A 329 -16.93 -10.95 -3.62
N LYS A 330 -15.75 -10.32 -3.63
CA LYS A 330 -15.33 -9.38 -2.56
C LYS A 330 -16.27 -8.18 -2.44
N ALA A 331 -16.66 -7.57 -3.56
CA ALA A 331 -17.59 -6.45 -3.57
C ALA A 331 -18.99 -6.84 -3.06
N TYR A 332 -19.45 -8.05 -3.37
CA TYR A 332 -20.75 -8.56 -2.92
C TYR A 332 -20.76 -8.84 -1.41
N VAL A 333 -19.77 -9.56 -0.88
CA VAL A 333 -19.65 -9.83 0.56
C VAL A 333 -19.51 -8.54 1.36
N LEU A 334 -18.73 -7.57 0.87
CA LEU A 334 -18.58 -6.26 1.51
C LEU A 334 -19.90 -5.47 1.56
N LEU A 335 -20.69 -5.50 0.49
CA LEU A 335 -22.00 -4.85 0.47
C LEU A 335 -23.01 -5.54 1.40
N CYS A 336 -23.04 -6.87 1.41
CA CYS A 336 -23.92 -7.62 2.30
C CYS A 336 -23.64 -7.27 3.76
N ARG A 337 -22.36 -7.24 4.16
CA ARG A 337 -21.93 -6.79 5.50
C ARG A 337 -22.37 -5.35 5.80
N LEU A 338 -22.19 -4.39 4.87
CA LEU A 338 -22.64 -3.01 5.06
C LEU A 338 -24.17 -2.89 5.25
N ARG A 339 -24.94 -3.77 4.59
CA ARG A 339 -26.40 -3.79 4.65
C ARG A 339 -26.97 -4.76 5.69
N LEU A 340 -26.14 -5.36 6.53
CA LEU A 340 -26.50 -6.39 7.51
C LEU A 340 -27.22 -7.61 6.89
N LEU A 341 -26.97 -7.87 5.61
CA LEU A 341 -27.47 -9.04 4.88
C LEU A 341 -26.47 -10.19 5.01
N ASN A 342 -26.97 -11.42 5.13
CA ASN A 342 -26.14 -12.61 5.02
C ASN A 342 -25.68 -12.79 3.55
N PRO A 343 -24.38 -12.85 3.23
CA PRO A 343 -23.93 -13.07 1.87
C PRO A 343 -24.26 -14.47 1.33
N TRP A 344 -24.24 -15.52 2.16
CA TRP A 344 -24.34 -16.92 1.72
C TRP A 344 -25.23 -17.78 2.63
N PRO A 345 -26.19 -18.55 2.08
CA PRO A 345 -26.63 -18.54 0.68
C PRO A 345 -27.21 -17.17 0.32
N ALA A 346 -26.98 -16.70 -0.92
CA ALA A 346 -27.50 -15.42 -1.35
C ALA A 346 -29.03 -15.46 -1.41
N THR A 347 -29.67 -14.33 -1.07
CA THR A 347 -31.11 -14.16 -1.15
C THR A 347 -31.48 -13.34 -2.39
N GLU A 348 -32.74 -13.39 -2.80
CA GLU A 348 -33.23 -12.57 -3.92
C GLU A 348 -32.99 -11.08 -3.62
N GLU A 349 -33.23 -10.68 -2.36
CA GLU A 349 -32.97 -9.35 -1.85
C GLU A 349 -31.49 -8.96 -1.93
N SER A 350 -30.56 -9.81 -1.46
CA SER A 350 -29.13 -9.47 -1.48
C SER A 350 -28.57 -9.33 -2.90
N LEU A 351 -29.05 -10.15 -3.85
CA LEU A 351 -28.70 -10.04 -5.27
C LEU A 351 -29.29 -8.78 -5.93
N ILE A 352 -30.54 -8.42 -5.63
CA ILE A 352 -31.19 -7.19 -6.12
C ILE A 352 -30.48 -5.95 -5.55
N VAL A 353 -30.26 -5.89 -4.24
CA VAL A 353 -29.54 -4.79 -3.57
C VAL A 353 -28.14 -4.64 -4.15
N TYR A 354 -27.45 -5.75 -4.43
CA TYR A 354 -26.16 -5.72 -5.10
C TYR A 354 -26.24 -5.18 -6.53
N ALA A 355 -27.15 -5.68 -7.36
CA ALA A 355 -27.30 -5.23 -8.75
C ALA A 355 -27.56 -3.71 -8.82
N CYS A 356 -28.52 -3.21 -8.03
CA CYS A 356 -28.83 -1.78 -7.96
C CYS A 356 -27.63 -0.94 -7.46
N THR A 357 -26.94 -1.40 -6.40
CA THR A 357 -25.77 -0.70 -5.86
C THR A 357 -24.58 -0.73 -6.82
N ARG A 358 -24.44 -1.76 -7.67
CA ARG A 358 -23.42 -1.77 -8.72
C ARG A 358 -23.79 -0.89 -9.92
N ALA A 359 -25.07 -0.68 -10.22
CA ALA A 359 -25.51 0.25 -11.25
C ALA A 359 -25.28 1.71 -10.85
N GLN A 360 -25.70 2.09 -9.64
CA GLN A 360 -25.57 3.46 -9.12
C GLN A 360 -24.15 3.79 -8.64
N GLY A 361 -23.41 2.79 -8.17
CA GLY A 361 -22.16 2.99 -7.42
C GLY A 361 -22.40 3.18 -5.92
N CYS A 362 -21.34 3.09 -5.12
CA CYS A 362 -21.38 3.27 -3.67
C CYS A 362 -20.06 3.83 -3.14
N SER A 363 -20.05 5.13 -2.84
CA SER A 363 -18.87 5.84 -2.32
C SER A 363 -18.37 5.28 -0.97
N LEU A 364 -19.29 4.85 -0.09
CA LEU A 364 -18.97 4.25 1.21
C LEU A 364 -18.10 3.00 1.11
N LEU A 365 -18.24 2.23 0.01
CA LEU A 365 -17.44 1.03 -0.25
C LEU A 365 -16.36 1.26 -1.32
N ASN A 366 -16.16 2.51 -1.75
CA ASN A 366 -15.30 2.88 -2.88
C ASN A 366 -15.59 2.07 -4.15
N LEU A 367 -16.88 1.83 -4.41
CA LEU A 367 -17.38 0.96 -5.48
C LEU A 367 -17.99 1.79 -6.63
N ASN A 368 -17.18 2.15 -7.63
CA ASN A 368 -17.63 2.85 -8.84
C ASN A 368 -18.80 2.13 -9.53
N SER A 369 -19.70 2.87 -10.20
CA SER A 369 -20.77 2.30 -11.04
C SER A 369 -20.22 1.37 -12.13
N LEU A 370 -21.04 0.41 -12.56
CA LEU A 370 -20.72 -0.57 -13.58
C LEU A 370 -21.76 -0.60 -14.70
N ALA A 371 -21.30 -0.78 -15.93
CA ALA A 371 -22.17 -1.04 -17.06
C ALA A 371 -23.04 -2.30 -16.82
N PRO A 372 -24.31 -2.33 -17.28
CA PRO A 372 -25.24 -3.45 -17.03
C PRO A 372 -24.69 -4.82 -17.40
N LYS A 373 -23.95 -4.92 -18.52
CA LYS A 373 -23.28 -6.16 -18.97
C LYS A 373 -22.26 -6.69 -17.97
N THR A 374 -21.54 -5.82 -17.27
CA THR A 374 -20.57 -6.19 -16.23
C THR A 374 -21.30 -6.66 -14.96
N ILE A 375 -22.42 -6.04 -14.62
CA ILE A 375 -23.28 -6.46 -13.49
C ILE A 375 -23.82 -7.87 -13.73
N SER A 376 -24.33 -8.17 -14.93
CA SER A 376 -24.76 -9.53 -15.29
C SER A 376 -23.62 -10.54 -15.17
N GLY A 377 -22.40 -10.18 -15.57
CA GLY A 377 -21.20 -11.00 -15.37
C GLY A 377 -20.84 -11.21 -13.90
N HIS A 378 -21.07 -10.21 -13.04
CA HIS A 378 -20.91 -10.36 -11.59
C HIS A 378 -21.95 -11.32 -11.00
N ILE A 379 -23.23 -11.21 -11.38
CA ILE A 379 -24.29 -12.14 -10.94
C ILE A 379 -23.95 -13.58 -11.36
N SER A 380 -23.45 -13.79 -12.59
CA SER A 380 -22.94 -15.10 -13.03
C SER A 380 -21.76 -15.61 -12.19
N ALA A 381 -20.86 -14.73 -11.74
CA ALA A 381 -19.76 -15.10 -10.85
C ALA A 381 -20.25 -15.50 -9.44
N LEU A 382 -21.28 -14.83 -8.91
CA LEU A 382 -21.91 -15.22 -7.64
C LEU A 382 -22.65 -16.56 -7.75
N ARG A 383 -23.28 -16.85 -8.90
CA ARG A 383 -23.85 -18.17 -9.20
C ARG A 383 -22.77 -19.26 -9.26
N SER A 384 -21.63 -18.98 -9.92
CA SER A 384 -20.49 -19.91 -9.94
C SER A 384 -20.02 -20.23 -8.51
N TYR A 385 -19.89 -19.21 -7.66
CA TYR A 385 -19.52 -19.40 -6.26
C TYR A 385 -20.49 -20.35 -5.53
N HIS A 386 -21.81 -20.25 -5.77
CA HIS A 386 -22.78 -21.21 -5.21
C HIS A 386 -22.54 -22.63 -5.71
N VAL A 387 -22.35 -22.82 -7.02
CA VAL A 387 -22.06 -24.14 -7.61
C VAL A 387 -20.79 -24.74 -6.99
N ASP A 388 -19.71 -23.95 -6.92
CA ASP A 388 -18.40 -24.38 -6.40
C ASP A 388 -18.44 -24.76 -4.90
N HIS A 389 -19.43 -24.26 -4.14
CA HIS A 389 -19.61 -24.50 -2.71
C HIS A 389 -20.86 -25.35 -2.38
N GLY A 390 -21.51 -25.97 -3.38
CA GLY A 390 -22.68 -26.83 -3.17
C GLY A 390 -23.94 -26.12 -2.68
N LEU A 391 -24.04 -24.80 -2.85
CA LEU A 391 -25.18 -23.98 -2.42
C LEU A 391 -26.28 -23.93 -3.49
N SER A 392 -27.55 -23.76 -3.06
CA SER A 392 -28.69 -23.69 -3.98
C SER A 392 -28.58 -22.52 -4.96
N CYS A 393 -28.75 -22.81 -6.25
CA CYS A 393 -28.74 -21.80 -7.31
C CYS A 393 -30.14 -21.26 -7.69
N ALA A 394 -31.22 -21.73 -7.05
CA ALA A 394 -32.59 -21.39 -7.43
C ALA A 394 -32.88 -19.88 -7.42
N VAL A 395 -32.24 -19.14 -6.50
CA VAL A 395 -32.36 -17.69 -6.34
C VAL A 395 -31.89 -16.89 -7.58
N PHE A 396 -30.99 -17.46 -8.39
CA PHE A 396 -30.49 -16.80 -9.61
C PHE A 396 -31.46 -16.90 -10.79
N GLU A 397 -32.47 -17.77 -10.71
CA GLU A 397 -33.55 -17.90 -11.70
C GLU A 397 -34.79 -17.06 -11.29
N SER A 398 -34.67 -16.19 -10.28
CA SER A 398 -35.75 -15.27 -9.88
C SER A 398 -36.18 -14.34 -11.01
N GLU A 399 -37.48 -14.38 -11.32
CA GLU A 399 -38.12 -13.48 -12.28
C GLU A 399 -38.09 -12.01 -11.81
N ARG A 400 -38.10 -11.75 -10.49
CA ARG A 400 -37.96 -10.40 -9.93
C ARG A 400 -36.54 -9.87 -10.14
N LEU A 401 -35.51 -10.67 -9.87
CA LEU A 401 -34.11 -10.34 -10.16
C LEU A 401 -33.91 -10.07 -11.66
N ARG A 402 -34.52 -10.90 -12.51
CA ARG A 402 -34.49 -10.72 -13.98
C ARG A 402 -35.07 -9.38 -14.42
N ARG A 403 -36.23 -8.98 -13.89
CA ARG A 403 -36.87 -7.69 -14.17
C ARG A 403 -36.04 -6.50 -13.66
N VAL A 404 -35.40 -6.62 -12.49
CA VAL A 404 -34.46 -5.60 -11.99
C VAL A 404 -33.26 -5.43 -12.92
N LEU A 405 -32.64 -6.52 -13.39
CA LEU A 405 -31.51 -6.46 -14.33
C LEU A 405 -31.91 -5.88 -15.69
N GLN A 406 -33.13 -6.14 -16.16
CA GLN A 406 -33.70 -5.49 -17.35
C GLN A 406 -33.89 -3.98 -17.13
N GLY A 407 -34.47 -3.56 -15.99
CA GLY A 407 -34.63 -2.16 -15.63
C GLY A 407 -33.28 -1.42 -15.52
N ILE A 408 -32.28 -2.03 -14.91
CA ILE A 408 -30.89 -1.51 -14.88
C ILE A 408 -30.33 -1.36 -16.30
N THR A 409 -30.61 -2.32 -17.18
CA THR A 409 -30.18 -2.27 -18.59
C THR A 409 -30.90 -1.16 -19.37
N ALA A 410 -32.17 -0.85 -19.06
CA ALA A 410 -32.88 0.26 -19.67
C ALA A 410 -32.39 1.64 -19.16
N CYS A 411 -32.13 1.77 -17.86
CA CYS A 411 -31.81 3.06 -17.23
C CYS A 411 -30.31 3.44 -17.26
N PHE A 412 -29.38 2.48 -17.33
CA PHE A 412 -27.93 2.71 -17.17
C PHE A 412 -27.09 2.25 -18.38
N ASN A 413 -27.69 2.16 -19.57
CA ASN A 413 -26.94 1.84 -20.78
C ASN A 413 -26.25 3.10 -21.34
N GLU A 414 -24.95 3.26 -21.07
CA GLU A 414 -24.17 4.27 -21.80
C GLU A 414 -23.94 3.82 -23.27
N PRO A 415 -24.15 4.71 -24.27
CA PRO A 415 -23.86 4.40 -25.67
C PRO A 415 -22.37 4.19 -26.00
N ASN A 416 -21.46 4.36 -25.04
CA ASN A 416 -20.00 4.41 -25.24
C ASN A 416 -19.34 3.03 -25.34
N ALA A 417 -19.77 2.22 -26.31
CA ALA A 417 -18.93 1.16 -26.84
C ALA A 417 -17.72 1.79 -27.55
N ARG A 418 -16.58 1.92 -26.85
CA ARG A 418 -15.29 2.39 -27.42
C ARG A 418 -15.05 1.73 -28.79
N LEU A 419 -15.17 2.50 -29.86
CA LEU A 419 -14.87 2.04 -31.22
C LEU A 419 -13.44 1.53 -31.28
N ARG A 420 -13.30 0.23 -31.57
CA ARG A 420 -12.01 -0.40 -31.83
C ARG A 420 -11.77 -0.36 -33.33
N HIS A 421 -11.04 0.65 -33.79
CA HIS A 421 -10.63 0.71 -35.18
C HIS A 421 -9.71 -0.48 -35.51
N PRO A 422 -9.88 -1.12 -36.69
CA PRO A 422 -9.03 -2.23 -37.09
C PRO A 422 -7.60 -1.76 -37.35
N LEU A 423 -6.61 -2.59 -36.98
CA LEU A 423 -5.25 -2.43 -37.48
C LEU A 423 -5.27 -2.75 -38.97
N THR A 424 -5.05 -1.75 -39.83
CA THR A 424 -4.98 -1.94 -41.29
C THR A 424 -3.55 -2.19 -41.75
N ARG A 425 -3.41 -2.72 -42.98
CA ARG A 425 -2.11 -2.95 -43.63
C ARG A 425 -1.24 -1.69 -43.65
N ASP A 426 -1.84 -0.53 -43.91
CA ASP A 426 -1.10 0.73 -44.01
C ASP A 426 -0.71 1.32 -42.66
N ILE A 427 -1.54 1.14 -41.61
CA ILE A 427 -1.15 1.48 -40.23
C ILE A 427 0.04 0.59 -39.81
N LEU A 428 -0.03 -0.71 -40.06
CA LEU A 428 1.08 -1.63 -39.74
C LEU A 428 2.36 -1.27 -40.54
N ARG A 429 2.22 -0.93 -41.82
CA ARG A 429 3.33 -0.45 -42.67
C ARG A 429 3.94 0.85 -42.13
N ALA A 430 3.12 1.79 -41.65
CA ALA A 430 3.59 3.03 -41.05
C ALA A 430 4.35 2.78 -39.74
N MET A 431 3.80 1.95 -38.83
CA MET A 431 4.44 1.56 -37.57
C MET A 431 5.82 0.92 -37.81
N LEU A 432 5.94 0.05 -38.81
CA LEU A 432 7.17 -0.69 -39.11
C LEU A 432 8.19 0.07 -39.99
N ARG A 433 7.86 1.28 -40.47
CA ARG A 433 8.80 2.15 -41.20
C ARG A 433 9.79 2.87 -40.30
N VAL A 434 9.50 3.02 -39.01
CA VAL A 434 10.38 3.73 -38.06
C VAL A 434 11.71 3.00 -37.94
N ARG A 435 12.80 3.69 -38.27
CA ARG A 435 14.18 3.23 -38.03
C ARG A 435 14.55 3.54 -36.59
N VAL A 436 15.03 2.54 -35.87
CA VAL A 436 15.46 2.66 -34.46
C VAL A 436 16.94 2.34 -34.41
N ALA A 437 17.73 3.19 -33.75
CA ALA A 437 19.11 2.86 -33.40
C ALA A 437 19.09 1.94 -32.18
N TYR A 438 19.64 0.73 -32.30
CA TYR A 438 19.61 -0.25 -31.21
C TYR A 438 20.82 -0.06 -30.28
N PRO A 439 20.62 0.22 -28.98
CA PRO A 439 21.72 0.41 -28.03
C PRO A 439 22.46 -0.90 -27.67
N SER A 440 21.97 -2.05 -28.13
CA SER A 440 22.62 -3.36 -27.97
C SER A 440 22.07 -4.38 -28.97
N ARG A 441 22.80 -5.48 -29.18
CA ARG A 441 22.33 -6.65 -29.93
C ARG A 441 21.05 -7.25 -29.34
N HIS A 442 20.87 -7.20 -28.01
CA HIS A 442 19.63 -7.64 -27.36
C HIS A 442 18.44 -6.76 -27.75
N ALA A 443 18.59 -5.43 -27.80
CA ALA A 443 17.53 -4.54 -28.25
C ALA A 443 17.17 -4.74 -29.74
N GLN A 444 18.15 -5.07 -30.58
CA GLN A 444 17.93 -5.42 -31.99
C GLN A 444 17.15 -6.75 -32.14
N VAL A 445 17.48 -7.77 -31.33
CA VAL A 445 16.78 -9.06 -31.31
C VAL A 445 15.35 -8.92 -30.75
N ASP A 446 15.17 -8.08 -29.74
CA ASP A 446 13.85 -7.76 -29.16
C ASP A 446 12.95 -7.06 -30.19
N ASP A 447 13.46 -6.05 -30.91
CA ASP A 447 12.72 -5.39 -31.99
C ASP A 447 12.41 -6.35 -33.15
N LEU A 448 13.37 -7.18 -33.58
CA LEU A 448 13.13 -8.19 -34.63
C LEU A 448 12.02 -9.17 -34.23
N ASN A 449 12.04 -9.68 -33.00
CA ASN A 449 10.96 -10.52 -32.45
C ASN A 449 9.61 -9.79 -32.49
N PHE A 450 9.55 -8.53 -32.04
CA PHE A 450 8.34 -7.72 -32.04
C PHE A 450 7.79 -7.44 -33.45
N ARG A 451 8.65 -7.02 -34.39
CA ARG A 451 8.26 -6.75 -35.78
C ARG A 451 7.78 -8.01 -36.50
N THR A 452 8.45 -9.14 -36.30
CA THR A 452 8.03 -10.42 -36.89
C THR A 452 6.70 -10.88 -36.30
N ALA A 453 6.51 -10.78 -34.98
CA ALA A 453 5.25 -11.09 -34.32
C ALA A 453 4.07 -10.26 -34.88
N LEU A 454 4.24 -8.95 -35.09
CA LEU A 454 3.20 -8.11 -35.69
C LEU A 454 2.85 -8.54 -37.13
N LYS A 455 3.85 -8.84 -37.97
CA LYS A 455 3.63 -9.30 -39.35
C LYS A 455 2.90 -10.64 -39.40
N VAL A 456 3.34 -11.60 -38.57
CA VAL A 456 2.76 -12.95 -38.48
C VAL A 456 1.36 -12.90 -37.89
N ALA A 457 1.13 -12.11 -36.83
CA ALA A 457 -0.20 -11.92 -36.25
C ALA A 457 -1.18 -11.29 -37.23
N TYR A 458 -0.74 -10.27 -37.98
CA TYR A 458 -1.57 -9.63 -39.00
C TYR A 458 -1.92 -10.59 -40.14
N ALA A 459 -0.94 -11.31 -40.68
CA ALA A 459 -1.15 -12.23 -41.79
C ALA A 459 -1.95 -13.49 -41.41
N GLY A 460 -1.78 -14.00 -40.19
CA GLY A 460 -2.49 -15.17 -39.66
C GLY A 460 -3.81 -14.84 -38.93
N PHE A 461 -4.21 -13.57 -38.86
CA PHE A 461 -5.35 -13.08 -38.07
C PHE A 461 -5.33 -13.53 -36.59
N LEU A 462 -4.13 -13.63 -36.01
CA LEU A 462 -3.89 -14.18 -34.67
C LEU A 462 -4.33 -13.20 -33.58
N ARG A 463 -4.90 -13.71 -32.49
CA ARG A 463 -5.11 -12.92 -31.28
C ARG A 463 -3.77 -12.77 -30.56
N LEU A 464 -3.52 -11.59 -29.96
CA LEU A 464 -2.29 -11.36 -29.19
C LEU A 464 -2.03 -12.44 -28.12
N GLY A 465 -3.07 -12.91 -27.42
CA GLY A 465 -2.94 -13.97 -26.42
C GLY A 465 -2.59 -15.38 -26.96
N GLU A 466 -2.58 -15.58 -28.28
CA GLU A 466 -2.18 -16.84 -28.93
C GLU A 466 -0.68 -16.85 -29.27
N ILE A 467 -0.03 -15.67 -29.27
CA ILE A 467 1.41 -15.50 -29.57
C ILE A 467 2.22 -14.82 -28.45
N THR A 468 1.56 -14.28 -27.41
CA THR A 468 2.23 -13.72 -26.23
C THR A 468 2.08 -14.65 -25.03
N PHE A 469 3.05 -14.61 -24.11
CA PHE A 469 3.09 -15.48 -22.94
C PHE A 469 3.62 -14.75 -21.71
N ASN A 470 3.05 -15.00 -20.54
CA ASN A 470 3.59 -14.48 -19.28
C ASN A 470 4.92 -15.22 -19.01
N PRO A 471 6.01 -14.55 -18.60
CA PRO A 471 7.23 -15.26 -18.19
C PRO A 471 7.01 -16.29 -17.06
N ALA A 472 5.93 -16.18 -16.29
CA ALA A 472 5.49 -17.24 -15.36
C ALA A 472 5.02 -18.53 -16.09
N ASP A 473 4.44 -18.43 -17.28
CA ASP A 473 3.98 -19.60 -18.03
C ASP A 473 5.18 -20.43 -18.51
N ALA A 474 6.34 -19.79 -18.71
CA ALA A 474 7.60 -20.42 -19.12
C ALA A 474 8.37 -21.08 -17.96
N THR A 475 7.92 -20.98 -16.70
CA THR A 475 8.62 -21.61 -15.57
C THR A 475 8.34 -23.10 -15.44
N ASP A 476 7.21 -23.59 -15.98
CA ASP A 476 6.95 -25.01 -16.16
C ASP A 476 7.02 -25.35 -17.66
N PRO A 477 8.11 -25.97 -18.15
CA PRO A 477 8.24 -26.34 -19.56
C PRO A 477 7.10 -27.23 -20.09
N ARG A 478 6.46 -28.05 -19.25
CA ARG A 478 5.37 -28.94 -19.66
C ARG A 478 4.09 -28.15 -19.91
N VAL A 479 3.78 -27.20 -19.04
CA VAL A 479 2.66 -26.26 -19.23
C VAL A 479 2.94 -25.34 -20.42
N PHE A 480 4.17 -24.83 -20.55
CA PHE A 480 4.56 -23.96 -21.64
C PHE A 480 4.38 -24.62 -23.01
N GLN A 481 4.97 -25.81 -23.18
CA GLN A 481 4.90 -26.57 -24.43
C GLN A 481 3.49 -27.11 -24.75
N ARG A 482 2.59 -27.14 -23.77
CA ARG A 482 1.19 -27.53 -23.97
C ARG A 482 0.32 -26.38 -24.48
N TYR A 483 0.62 -25.13 -24.12
CA TYR A 483 -0.30 -24.01 -24.33
C TYR A 483 0.22 -22.86 -25.19
N HIS A 484 1.54 -22.72 -25.39
CA HIS A 484 2.13 -21.64 -26.19
C HIS A 484 2.78 -22.16 -27.46
N ILE A 485 2.79 -21.32 -28.50
CA ILE A 485 3.43 -21.64 -29.79
C ILE A 485 4.95 -21.57 -29.67
N LEU A 486 5.60 -22.65 -30.10
CA LEU A 486 7.05 -22.84 -30.05
C LEU A 486 7.67 -22.69 -31.44
N ARG A 487 9.00 -22.66 -31.52
CA ARG A 487 9.69 -22.65 -32.82
C ARG A 487 9.45 -23.91 -33.64
N LYS A 488 9.39 -25.08 -33.01
CA LYS A 488 9.03 -26.36 -33.67
C LYS A 488 7.60 -26.43 -34.22
N ASP A 489 6.73 -25.51 -33.81
CA ASP A 489 5.37 -25.40 -34.34
C ASP A 489 5.30 -24.60 -35.65
N VAL A 490 6.42 -24.07 -36.13
CA VAL A 490 6.50 -23.31 -37.39
C VAL A 490 7.31 -24.08 -38.42
N ARG A 491 6.73 -24.29 -39.60
CA ARG A 491 7.41 -24.84 -40.78
C ARG A 491 7.43 -23.77 -41.86
N VAL A 492 8.62 -23.39 -42.32
CA VAL A 492 8.81 -22.40 -43.39
C VAL A 492 9.08 -23.13 -44.70
N ASN A 493 8.27 -22.85 -45.71
CA ASN A 493 8.38 -23.39 -47.07
C ASN A 493 8.70 -22.27 -48.07
N ARG A 494 8.91 -22.62 -49.34
CA ARG A 494 9.21 -21.65 -50.40
C ARG A 494 8.16 -20.53 -50.48
N ASP A 495 6.86 -20.87 -50.50
CA ASP A 495 5.80 -19.90 -50.82
C ASP A 495 4.91 -19.53 -49.62
N HIS A 496 5.07 -20.20 -48.48
CA HIS A 496 4.27 -19.99 -47.28
C HIS A 496 5.00 -20.47 -46.02
N ALA A 497 4.48 -20.10 -44.84
CA ALA A 497 4.83 -20.74 -43.58
C ALA A 497 3.56 -21.28 -42.89
N THR A 498 3.68 -22.43 -42.24
CA THR A 498 2.59 -23.07 -41.49
C THR A 498 2.90 -22.98 -40.00
N LEU A 499 1.94 -22.49 -39.21
CA LEU A 499 2.03 -22.33 -37.75
C LEU A 499 0.99 -23.21 -37.07
N HIS A 500 1.40 -24.04 -36.12
CA HIS A 500 0.49 -24.84 -35.30
C HIS A 500 0.12 -24.09 -34.01
N LEU A 501 -1.07 -23.48 -33.98
CA LEU A 501 -1.65 -22.95 -32.74
C LEU A 501 -2.17 -24.10 -31.88
N ARG A 502 -1.45 -24.43 -30.81
CA ARG A 502 -1.81 -25.51 -29.86
C ARG A 502 -3.11 -25.26 -29.08
N ASN A 503 -3.57 -24.01 -29.02
CA ASN A 503 -4.74 -23.60 -28.27
C ASN A 503 -5.33 -22.35 -28.93
N SER A 504 -6.65 -22.30 -29.12
CA SER A 504 -7.36 -21.10 -29.58
C SER A 504 -8.62 -20.89 -28.76
N LYS A 505 -9.10 -19.64 -28.67
CA LYS A 505 -10.31 -19.34 -27.89
C LYS A 505 -11.59 -20.03 -28.41
N ALA A 506 -11.59 -20.54 -29.65
CA ALA A 506 -12.69 -21.30 -30.23
C ALA A 506 -12.55 -22.82 -30.04
N ASP A 507 -11.35 -23.30 -29.71
CA ASP A 507 -11.05 -24.72 -29.56
C ASP A 507 -11.35 -25.22 -28.14
N ARG A 508 -12.58 -25.69 -27.95
CA ARG A 508 -13.02 -26.28 -26.67
C ARG A 508 -12.28 -27.57 -26.30
N ASN A 509 -11.77 -28.30 -27.29
CA ASN A 509 -11.19 -29.64 -27.12
C ASN A 509 -9.65 -29.64 -27.08
N LYS A 510 -9.02 -28.46 -27.21
CA LYS A 510 -7.56 -28.24 -27.19
C LYS A 510 -6.81 -29.15 -28.17
N GLN A 511 -7.38 -29.35 -29.36
CA GLN A 511 -6.78 -30.12 -30.45
C GLN A 511 -5.75 -29.31 -31.25
N GLY A 512 -5.82 -27.98 -31.16
CA GLY A 512 -5.02 -27.06 -31.94
C GLY A 512 -5.55 -26.84 -33.37
N VAL A 513 -4.93 -25.88 -34.08
CA VAL A 513 -5.25 -25.56 -35.47
C VAL A 513 -3.99 -25.15 -36.22
N TYR A 514 -3.88 -25.56 -37.48
CA TYR A 514 -2.81 -25.13 -38.37
C TYR A 514 -3.24 -23.87 -39.14
N ILE A 515 -2.41 -22.84 -39.11
CA ILE A 515 -2.59 -21.58 -39.83
C ILE A 515 -1.50 -21.44 -40.89
N CYS A 516 -1.90 -21.23 -42.13
CA CYS A 516 -0.99 -20.96 -43.24
C CYS A 516 -0.88 -19.45 -43.47
N VAL A 517 0.33 -18.92 -43.55
CA VAL A 517 0.61 -17.52 -43.94
C VAL A 517 1.44 -17.49 -45.22
N ALA A 518 0.92 -16.84 -46.26
CA ALA A 518 1.57 -16.79 -47.57
C ALA A 518 2.77 -15.82 -47.59
N ARG A 519 3.75 -16.11 -48.47
CA ARG A 519 4.82 -15.15 -48.81
C ARG A 519 4.23 -14.05 -49.69
N THR A 520 4.36 -12.79 -49.27
CA THR A 520 3.76 -11.64 -49.98
C THR A 520 4.77 -10.81 -50.79
N GLY A 521 6.07 -11.10 -50.68
CA GLY A 521 7.14 -10.41 -51.42
C GLY A 521 7.44 -8.96 -50.98
N ASP A 522 6.63 -8.36 -50.11
CA ASP A 522 6.78 -6.97 -49.67
C ASP A 522 7.36 -6.83 -48.24
N SER A 523 7.53 -5.60 -47.77
CA SER A 523 8.14 -5.30 -46.46
C SER A 523 7.36 -5.86 -45.26
N LEU A 524 6.07 -6.20 -45.41
CA LEU A 524 5.26 -6.86 -44.39
C LEU A 524 5.26 -8.40 -44.47
N CYS A 525 6.00 -9.00 -45.41
CA CYS A 525 6.01 -10.45 -45.64
C CYS A 525 6.29 -11.23 -44.35
N PRO A 526 5.35 -12.09 -43.89
CA PRO A 526 5.51 -12.85 -42.64
C PRO A 526 6.55 -13.96 -42.79
N VAL A 527 6.63 -14.60 -43.96
CA VAL A 527 7.56 -15.70 -44.24
C VAL A 527 9.01 -15.20 -44.20
N THR A 528 9.31 -14.11 -44.90
CA THR A 528 10.64 -13.47 -44.87
C THR A 528 11.01 -12.95 -43.49
N ALA A 529 10.04 -12.49 -42.70
CA ALA A 529 10.28 -12.07 -41.32
C ALA A 529 10.59 -13.25 -40.38
N LEU A 530 9.97 -14.42 -40.60
CA LEU A 530 10.30 -15.66 -39.87
C LEU A 530 11.69 -16.19 -40.26
N GLU A 531 12.06 -16.16 -41.54
CA GLU A 531 13.41 -16.53 -42.02
C GLU A 531 14.49 -15.62 -41.41
N GLN A 532 14.25 -14.31 -41.35
CA GLN A 532 15.13 -13.36 -40.68
C GLN A 532 15.20 -13.59 -39.17
N LEU A 533 14.07 -13.87 -38.51
CA LEU A 533 14.04 -14.16 -37.08
C LEU A 533 14.82 -15.44 -36.74
N PHE A 534 14.66 -16.51 -37.51
CA PHE A 534 15.31 -17.79 -37.23
C PHE A 534 16.81 -17.77 -37.54
N SER A 535 17.26 -16.96 -38.50
CA SER A 535 18.69 -16.78 -38.81
C SER A 535 19.41 -15.86 -37.83
N VAL A 536 18.78 -14.77 -37.37
CA VAL A 536 19.41 -13.77 -36.47
C VAL A 536 19.29 -14.15 -34.99
N ASP A 537 18.12 -14.63 -34.57
CA ASP A 537 17.85 -15.09 -33.20
C ASP A 537 17.86 -16.63 -33.19
N ASN A 538 19.04 -17.24 -33.24
CA ASN A 538 19.16 -18.70 -33.19
C ASN A 538 18.80 -19.23 -31.78
N GLN A 539 17.76 -20.05 -31.67
CA GLN A 539 17.20 -20.56 -30.41
C GLN A 539 16.71 -22.01 -30.57
N PRO A 540 16.66 -22.81 -29.48
CA PRO A 540 16.16 -24.19 -29.51
C PRO A 540 14.74 -24.33 -30.08
N SER A 541 14.40 -25.53 -30.56
CA SER A 541 13.09 -25.81 -31.17
C SER A 541 11.92 -25.68 -30.16
N GLU A 542 12.23 -25.95 -28.88
CA GLU A 542 11.40 -25.84 -27.69
C GLU A 542 11.21 -24.40 -27.22
N ALA A 543 11.98 -23.44 -27.74
CA ALA A 543 11.85 -22.05 -27.36
C ALA A 543 10.52 -21.45 -27.88
N PRO A 544 9.96 -20.43 -27.20
CA PRO A 544 8.84 -19.67 -27.74
C PRO A 544 9.13 -19.12 -29.14
N LEU A 545 8.09 -19.05 -29.97
CA LEU A 545 8.20 -18.49 -31.31
C LEU A 545 8.71 -17.03 -31.31
N PHE A 546 8.19 -16.20 -30.40
CA PHE A 546 8.60 -14.81 -30.19
C PHE A 546 8.99 -14.58 -28.74
N ARG A 547 10.09 -13.89 -28.49
CA ARG A 547 10.61 -13.63 -27.14
C ARG A 547 11.16 -12.20 -27.02
N PHE A 548 11.35 -11.74 -25.78
CA PHE A 548 12.37 -10.73 -25.51
C PHE A 548 13.49 -11.39 -24.69
N VAL A 549 14.73 -10.93 -24.84
CA VAL A 549 15.92 -11.60 -24.27
C VAL A 549 15.83 -11.66 -22.74
N ASN A 550 15.37 -10.58 -22.10
CA ASN A 550 15.35 -10.43 -20.63
C ASN A 550 13.94 -10.14 -20.06
N ARG A 551 12.87 -10.45 -20.83
CA ARG A 551 11.45 -10.23 -20.47
C ARG A 551 10.60 -11.28 -21.22
N GLY A 552 9.55 -11.83 -20.61
CA GLY A 552 8.59 -12.62 -21.41
C GLY A 552 7.81 -11.72 -22.38
N PHE A 553 7.36 -12.26 -23.52
CA PHE A 553 6.77 -11.50 -24.64
C PHE A 553 5.30 -11.13 -24.37
N ARG A 554 4.93 -9.84 -24.43
CA ARG A 554 3.71 -9.30 -23.77
C ARG A 554 2.65 -8.72 -24.68
#